data_AF-A0A918CCE2-F1
#
_entry.id   AF-A0A918CCE2-F1
#
_cell.length_a   1.000
_cell.length_b   1.000
_cell.length_c   1.000
_cell.angle_alpha   90.00
_cell.angle_beta   90.00
_cell.angle_gamma   90.00
#
_symmetry.space_group_name_H-M   'P 1'
#
loop_
_entity.id
_entity.type
_entity.pdbx_description
1 polymer ?
#
loop_
_entity_poly.entity_id
_entity_poly.type
_entity_poly.pdbx_seq_one_letter_code
_entity_poly.pdbx_strand_id
1 'polypeptide(L)'
;MKYFVSTGSDLEAYDAHPEIGIMTGPRCWGIVNVQAGRVWASDCDALSKHGYDEAAYFRHLERMAKFASTCAFVVVPDVPGSGEETLTVYLQDAPTIALFGFPLAYVLQDGAENFDLPPCDVAFLGGTDAWRLKWGATLLQRAREEGLGTHVGRVNSDVRMSALRFTAADSVDGTYLSFLGVERGLKTIGRWLDSANAPSLFEAADFKPVLTAL
;
A
#
# COMPACT_ATOMS: atom_id res chain seq x y z
N MET A 1 -1.60 5.53 11.12
CA MET A 1 -1.27 4.53 10.09
C MET A 1 -2.38 3.48 9.99
N LYS A 2 -2.74 3.07 8.77
CA LYS A 2 -3.66 1.95 8.49
C LYS A 2 -2.91 0.69 8.05
N TYR A 3 -3.48 -0.49 8.28
CA TYR A 3 -2.94 -1.76 7.78
C TYR A 3 -3.97 -2.46 6.89
N PHE A 4 -3.64 -2.71 5.64
CA PHE A 4 -4.49 -3.44 4.71
C PHE A 4 -4.13 -4.93 4.71
N VAL A 5 -5.10 -5.78 5.08
CA VAL A 5 -4.91 -7.24 5.07
C VAL A 5 -5.59 -7.87 3.87
N SER A 6 -4.99 -8.90 3.29
CA SER A 6 -5.63 -9.73 2.27
C SER A 6 -6.31 -10.94 2.91
N THR A 7 -7.63 -10.90 3.02
CA THR A 7 -8.45 -12.03 3.51
C THR A 7 -9.89 -11.93 3.03
N GLY A 8 -10.52 -13.09 2.81
CA GLY A 8 -11.96 -13.22 2.58
C GLY A 8 -12.78 -13.39 3.85
N SER A 9 -12.11 -13.44 5.00
CA SER A 9 -12.77 -13.63 6.28
C SER A 9 -13.46 -12.35 6.72
N ASP A 10 -14.62 -12.47 7.34
CA ASP A 10 -15.36 -11.35 7.92
C ASP A 10 -14.57 -10.76 9.10
N LEU A 11 -14.06 -9.53 8.95
CA LEU A 11 -13.26 -8.85 9.95
C LEU A 11 -14.08 -8.43 11.17
N GLU A 12 -15.39 -8.19 11.03
CA GLU A 12 -16.25 -7.87 12.17
C GLU A 12 -16.44 -9.07 13.08
N ALA A 13 -16.57 -10.27 12.50
CA ALA A 13 -16.67 -11.52 13.28
C ALA A 13 -15.44 -11.80 14.14
N TYR A 14 -14.28 -11.20 13.84
CA TYR A 14 -13.05 -11.33 14.61
C TYR A 14 -12.74 -10.12 15.50
N ASP A 15 -13.65 -9.14 15.59
CA ASP A 15 -13.41 -7.87 16.30
C ASP A 15 -12.09 -7.22 15.87
N ALA A 16 -11.86 -7.18 14.54
CA ALA A 16 -10.62 -6.66 13.99
C ALA A 16 -10.50 -5.15 14.26
N HIS A 17 -9.30 -4.73 14.67
CA HIS A 17 -8.93 -3.34 14.95
C HIS A 17 -9.46 -2.38 13.85
N PRO A 18 -9.99 -1.19 14.20
CA PRO A 18 -10.66 -0.29 13.26
C PRO A 18 -9.74 0.22 12.13
N GLU A 19 -8.45 0.38 12.40
CA GLU A 19 -7.45 0.76 11.39
C GLU A 19 -7.00 -0.40 10.48
N ILE A 20 -7.60 -1.58 10.60
CA ILE A 20 -7.42 -2.69 9.65
C ILE A 20 -8.43 -2.55 8.50
N GLY A 21 -7.89 -2.24 7.32
CA GLY A 21 -8.60 -2.25 6.04
C GLY A 21 -8.35 -3.54 5.25
N ILE A 22 -8.89 -3.60 4.04
CA ILE A 22 -8.72 -4.75 3.13
C ILE A 22 -7.84 -4.41 1.94
N MET A 23 -6.83 -5.25 1.69
CA MET A 23 -6.15 -5.32 0.40
C MET A 23 -6.86 -6.37 -0.46
N THR A 24 -7.44 -5.96 -1.58
CA THR A 24 -8.04 -6.88 -2.57
C THR A 24 -7.20 -6.87 -3.85
N GLY A 25 -7.66 -7.59 -4.86
CA GLY A 25 -7.01 -7.69 -6.16
C GLY A 25 -7.74 -8.70 -7.05
N PRO A 26 -7.21 -8.97 -8.25
CA PRO A 26 -7.78 -9.97 -9.17
C PRO A 26 -8.04 -11.32 -8.52
N ARG A 27 -7.11 -11.77 -7.65
CA ARG A 27 -7.15 -13.10 -7.01
C ARG A 27 -7.45 -13.07 -5.51
N CYS A 28 -7.56 -11.90 -4.90
CA CYS A 28 -7.84 -11.74 -3.47
C CYS A 28 -9.31 -11.41 -3.24
N TRP A 29 -10.06 -12.40 -2.73
CA TRP A 29 -11.48 -12.29 -2.42
C TRP A 29 -11.64 -11.71 -1.02
N GLY A 30 -12.16 -10.48 -0.91
CA GLY A 30 -12.37 -9.76 0.36
C GLY A 30 -13.64 -8.89 0.37
N ILE A 31 -14.56 -9.17 -0.56
CA ILE A 31 -15.67 -8.26 -0.88
C ILE A 31 -16.66 -8.08 0.28
N VAL A 32 -16.81 -9.06 1.18
CA VAL A 32 -17.72 -8.98 2.33
C VAL A 32 -17.42 -7.77 3.21
N ASN A 33 -16.14 -7.53 3.49
CA ASN A 33 -15.68 -6.40 4.30
C ASN A 33 -15.83 -5.07 3.56
N VAL A 34 -15.60 -5.08 2.24
CA VAL A 34 -15.83 -3.89 1.40
C VAL A 34 -17.32 -3.53 1.36
N GLN A 35 -18.19 -4.53 1.25
CA GLN A 35 -19.64 -4.37 1.30
C GLN A 35 -20.12 -3.86 2.67
N ALA A 36 -19.45 -4.26 3.76
CA ALA A 36 -19.67 -3.73 5.10
C ALA A 36 -19.14 -2.29 5.27
N GLY A 37 -18.51 -1.69 4.25
CA GLY A 37 -18.04 -0.32 4.27
C GLY A 37 -16.62 -0.13 4.85
N ARG A 38 -15.86 -1.21 5.07
CA ARG A 38 -14.44 -1.06 5.45
C ARG A 38 -13.66 -0.41 4.31
N VAL A 39 -12.71 0.43 4.69
CA VAL A 39 -11.76 1.04 3.76
C VAL A 39 -10.95 -0.06 3.08
N TRP A 40 -10.77 0.07 1.77
CA TRP A 40 -10.10 -0.94 0.96
C TRP A 40 -9.10 -0.32 -0.02
N ALA A 41 -8.11 -1.11 -0.39
CA ALA A 41 -7.18 -0.81 -1.48
C ALA A 41 -7.08 -2.03 -2.39
N SER A 42 -6.61 -1.84 -3.63
CA SER A 42 -6.35 -2.95 -4.55
C SER A 42 -4.89 -2.98 -4.99
N ASP A 43 -4.28 -4.16 -4.85
CA ASP A 43 -3.07 -4.53 -5.58
C ASP A 43 -3.45 -5.00 -7.01
N CYS A 44 -2.49 -4.98 -7.93
CA CYS A 44 -2.63 -5.46 -9.31
C CYS A 44 -2.14 -6.91 -9.49
N ASP A 45 -1.66 -7.58 -8.43
CA ASP A 45 -1.10 -8.94 -8.43
C ASP A 45 0.26 -9.08 -9.19
N ALA A 46 1.02 -7.98 -9.38
CA ALA A 46 2.31 -8.02 -10.09
C ALA A 46 3.33 -8.99 -9.47
N LEU A 47 3.41 -9.05 -8.14
CA LEU A 47 4.27 -9.98 -7.40
C LEU A 47 3.68 -11.39 -7.25
N SER A 48 2.49 -11.67 -7.79
CA SER A 48 1.88 -12.98 -7.69
C SER A 48 2.64 -14.02 -8.52
N LYS A 49 2.51 -15.30 -8.17
CA LYS A 49 3.11 -16.41 -8.94
C LYS A 49 2.69 -16.47 -10.41
N HIS A 50 1.57 -15.83 -10.74
CA HIS A 50 1.00 -15.80 -12.09
C HIS A 50 1.24 -14.46 -12.79
N GLY A 51 1.84 -13.49 -12.10
CA GLY A 51 2.02 -12.12 -12.57
C GLY A 51 0.71 -11.35 -12.75
N TYR A 52 0.87 -10.14 -13.27
CA TYR A 52 -0.22 -9.27 -13.69
C TYR A 52 -1.01 -9.89 -14.86
N ASP A 53 -2.34 -9.81 -14.78
CA ASP A 53 -3.28 -10.22 -15.82
C ASP A 53 -4.26 -9.06 -16.04
N GLU A 54 -4.05 -8.31 -17.12
CA GLU A 54 -4.82 -7.11 -17.46
C GLU A 54 -6.33 -7.38 -17.48
N ALA A 55 -6.76 -8.43 -18.18
CA ALA A 55 -8.17 -8.73 -18.31
C ALA A 55 -8.80 -9.10 -16.96
N ALA A 56 -8.06 -9.80 -16.09
CA ALA A 56 -8.52 -10.08 -14.74
C ALA A 56 -8.56 -8.83 -13.85
N TYR A 57 -7.61 -7.91 -14.01
CA TYR A 57 -7.53 -6.67 -13.25
C TYR A 57 -8.65 -5.70 -13.64
N PHE A 58 -8.90 -5.48 -14.93
CA PHE A 58 -10.01 -4.63 -15.38
C PHE A 58 -11.37 -5.17 -14.96
N ARG A 59 -11.61 -6.49 -15.06
CA ARG A 59 -12.84 -7.11 -14.49
C ARG A 59 -12.96 -6.91 -12.98
N HIS A 60 -11.83 -6.91 -12.26
CA HIS A 60 -11.81 -6.60 -10.85
C HIS A 60 -12.21 -5.14 -10.60
N LEU A 61 -11.59 -4.18 -11.28
CA LEU A 61 -11.89 -2.75 -11.16
C LEU A 61 -13.36 -2.43 -11.46
N GLU A 62 -13.91 -2.97 -12.55
CA GLU A 62 -15.33 -2.85 -12.90
C GLU A 62 -16.24 -3.30 -11.76
N ARG A 63 -15.93 -4.46 -11.16
CA ARG A 63 -16.69 -5.02 -10.03
C ARG A 63 -16.60 -4.12 -8.79
N MET A 64 -15.46 -3.48 -8.57
CA MET A 64 -15.19 -2.65 -7.40
C MET A 64 -15.65 -1.19 -7.55
N ALA A 65 -15.97 -0.72 -8.76
CA ALA A 65 -16.31 0.68 -9.04
C ALA A 65 -17.44 1.23 -8.15
N LYS A 66 -18.44 0.41 -7.84
CA LYS A 66 -19.55 0.79 -6.93
C LYS A 66 -19.13 1.03 -5.47
N PHE A 67 -17.90 0.71 -5.10
CA PHE A 67 -17.32 0.92 -3.76
C PHE A 67 -16.22 1.99 -3.77
N ALA A 68 -16.12 2.80 -4.83
CA ALA A 68 -15.08 3.83 -4.97
C ALA A 68 -15.05 4.81 -3.79
N SER A 69 -16.19 5.10 -3.14
CA SER A 69 -16.28 6.04 -2.01
C SER A 69 -15.51 5.60 -0.76
N THR A 70 -15.21 4.30 -0.62
CA THR A 70 -14.40 3.75 0.48
C THR A 70 -13.04 3.23 0.01
N CYS A 71 -12.68 3.49 -1.25
CA CYS A 71 -11.41 3.11 -1.82
C CYS A 71 -10.32 4.08 -1.34
N ALA A 72 -9.26 3.56 -0.74
CA ALA A 72 -8.06 4.31 -0.41
C ALA A 72 -7.20 4.53 -1.66
N PHE A 73 -7.01 3.49 -2.48
CA PHE A 73 -6.34 3.56 -3.77
C PHE A 73 -6.48 2.24 -4.55
N VAL A 74 -6.20 2.29 -5.85
CA VAL A 74 -5.89 1.13 -6.69
C VAL A 74 -4.49 1.27 -7.28
N VAL A 75 -3.72 0.18 -7.27
CA VAL A 75 -2.37 0.13 -7.84
C VAL A 75 -2.44 0.15 -9.36
N VAL A 76 -1.89 1.19 -9.99
CA VAL A 76 -1.58 1.12 -11.42
C VAL A 76 -0.45 0.11 -11.60
N PRO A 77 -0.52 -0.81 -12.59
CA PRO A 77 0.42 -1.93 -12.71
C PRO A 77 1.89 -1.50 -12.68
N ASP A 78 2.72 -2.31 -12.04
CA ASP A 78 4.14 -2.03 -11.82
C ASP A 78 5.04 -3.17 -12.29
N VAL A 79 6.35 -2.88 -12.37
CA VAL A 79 7.40 -3.86 -12.66
C VAL A 79 8.32 -3.98 -11.44
N PRO A 80 8.13 -5.03 -10.61
CA PRO A 80 8.90 -5.20 -9.39
C PRO A 80 10.41 -5.17 -9.62
N GLY A 81 11.09 -4.25 -8.93
CA GLY A 81 12.54 -4.05 -9.04
C GLY A 81 13.01 -3.16 -10.20
N SER A 82 12.11 -2.52 -10.96
CA SER A 82 12.47 -1.58 -12.02
C SER A 82 11.63 -0.31 -11.97
N GLY A 83 12.20 0.78 -11.45
CA GLY A 83 11.56 2.10 -11.36
C GLY A 83 11.28 2.73 -12.73
N GLU A 84 12.19 2.56 -13.69
CA GLU A 84 12.05 3.08 -15.06
C GLU A 84 10.90 2.40 -15.82
N GLU A 85 10.84 1.06 -15.78
CA GLU A 85 9.75 0.32 -16.41
C GLU A 85 8.42 0.58 -15.70
N THR A 86 8.43 0.68 -14.37
CA THR A 86 7.23 1.02 -13.61
C THR A 86 6.70 2.42 -13.95
N LEU A 87 7.56 3.42 -14.13
CA LEU A 87 7.14 4.75 -14.59
C LEU A 87 6.54 4.69 -16.00
N THR A 88 7.16 3.92 -16.89
CA THR A 88 6.67 3.74 -18.27
C THR A 88 5.27 3.11 -18.28
N VAL A 89 5.07 2.02 -17.55
CA VAL A 89 3.77 1.35 -17.41
C VAL A 89 2.75 2.29 -16.76
N TYR A 90 3.13 3.03 -15.71
CA TYR A 90 2.23 3.96 -15.04
C TYR A 90 1.68 5.02 -16.00
N LEU A 91 2.56 5.68 -16.77
CA LEU A 91 2.16 6.73 -17.70
C LEU A 91 1.26 6.21 -18.83
N GLN A 92 1.39 4.94 -19.19
CA GLN A 92 0.56 4.29 -20.20
C GLN A 92 -0.83 3.93 -19.66
N ASP A 93 -0.90 3.33 -18.47
CA ASP A 93 -2.12 2.67 -17.99
C ASP A 93 -2.98 3.56 -17.08
N ALA A 94 -2.37 4.51 -16.36
CA ALA A 94 -3.06 5.40 -15.43
C ALA A 94 -4.24 6.17 -16.07
N PRO A 95 -4.16 6.72 -17.30
CA PRO A 95 -5.29 7.41 -17.91
C PRO A 95 -6.53 6.53 -18.08
N THR A 96 -6.35 5.25 -18.38
CA THR A 96 -7.46 4.31 -18.57
C THR A 96 -8.05 3.89 -17.23
N ILE A 97 -7.21 3.63 -16.23
CA ILE A 97 -7.66 3.24 -14.87
C ILE A 97 -8.36 4.42 -14.18
N ALA A 98 -7.92 5.66 -14.42
CA ALA A 98 -8.55 6.88 -13.89
C ALA A 98 -10.04 7.00 -14.27
N LEU A 99 -10.47 6.41 -15.39
CA LEU A 99 -11.87 6.45 -15.85
C LEU A 99 -12.84 5.74 -14.88
N PHE A 100 -12.33 4.87 -14.00
CA PHE A 100 -13.12 4.24 -12.95
C PHE A 100 -13.35 5.15 -11.73
N GLY A 101 -12.66 6.29 -11.63
CA GLY A 101 -12.82 7.27 -10.56
C GLY A 101 -12.19 6.86 -9.22
N PHE A 102 -11.20 5.97 -9.24
CA PHE A 102 -10.44 5.59 -8.05
C PHE A 102 -9.22 6.51 -7.84
N PRO A 103 -8.76 6.71 -6.59
CA PRO A 103 -7.42 7.22 -6.34
C PRO A 103 -6.37 6.26 -6.88
N LEU A 104 -5.35 6.77 -7.58
CA LEU A 104 -4.32 5.98 -8.23
C LEU A 104 -3.04 5.92 -7.40
N ALA A 105 -2.55 4.71 -7.17
CA ALA A 105 -1.26 4.48 -6.56
C ALA A 105 -0.18 4.22 -7.63
N TYR A 106 0.91 4.98 -7.56
CA TYR A 106 2.15 4.71 -8.29
C TYR A 106 3.12 3.93 -7.40
N VAL A 107 3.59 2.78 -7.88
CA VAL A 107 4.54 1.97 -7.11
C VAL A 107 5.97 2.43 -7.36
N LEU A 108 6.61 2.92 -6.32
CA LEU A 108 8.04 3.21 -6.29
C LEU A 108 8.82 1.90 -6.24
N GLN A 109 9.57 1.62 -7.31
CA GLN A 109 10.45 0.46 -7.46
C GLN A 109 11.92 0.90 -7.54
N ASP A 110 12.86 -0.04 -7.51
CA ASP A 110 14.30 0.25 -7.51
C ASP A 110 14.69 1.21 -8.65
N GLY A 111 15.33 2.33 -8.30
CA GLY A 111 15.69 3.40 -9.24
C GLY A 111 14.69 4.56 -9.31
N ALA A 112 13.54 4.48 -8.63
CA ALA A 112 12.55 5.56 -8.59
C ALA A 112 13.09 6.90 -8.03
N GLU A 113 14.18 6.88 -7.26
CA GLU A 113 14.86 8.08 -6.77
C GLU A 113 15.42 8.98 -7.88
N ASN A 114 15.55 8.47 -9.10
CA ASN A 114 16.10 9.20 -10.24
C ASN A 114 15.04 9.92 -11.09
N PHE A 115 13.75 9.81 -10.71
CA PHE A 115 12.64 10.33 -11.50
C PHE A 115 11.75 11.26 -10.66
N ASP A 116 11.00 12.10 -11.35
CA ASP A 116 9.90 12.83 -10.72
C ASP A 116 8.68 11.93 -10.52
N LEU A 117 7.90 12.22 -9.47
CA LEU A 117 6.66 11.51 -9.23
C LEU A 117 5.66 11.89 -10.34
N PRO A 118 5.03 10.91 -11.01
CA PRO A 118 3.97 11.22 -11.97
C PRO A 118 2.72 11.72 -11.21
N PRO A 119 1.76 12.35 -11.90
CA PRO A 119 0.47 12.68 -11.30
C PRO A 119 -0.23 11.42 -10.79
N CYS A 120 -0.20 11.22 -9.48
CA CYS A 120 -0.78 10.10 -8.74
C CYS A 120 -1.43 10.65 -7.46
N ASP A 121 -2.21 9.83 -6.77
CA ASP A 121 -2.81 10.19 -5.48
C ASP A 121 -2.04 9.57 -4.31
N VAL A 122 -1.40 8.41 -4.55
CA VAL A 122 -0.65 7.66 -3.54
C VAL A 122 0.71 7.21 -4.07
N ALA A 123 1.77 7.49 -3.32
CA ALA A 123 3.08 6.89 -3.52
C ALA A 123 3.18 5.57 -2.74
N PHE A 124 3.21 4.45 -3.45
CA PHE A 124 3.36 3.11 -2.89
C PHE A 124 4.84 2.73 -2.89
N LEU A 125 5.48 2.63 -1.71
CA LEU A 125 6.84 2.14 -1.57
C LEU A 125 6.93 0.62 -1.72
N GLY A 126 7.25 0.19 -2.95
CA GLY A 126 7.62 -1.17 -3.34
C GLY A 126 9.13 -1.36 -3.33
N GLY A 127 9.69 -2.05 -4.33
CA GLY A 127 11.14 -2.24 -4.49
C GLY A 127 11.74 -3.31 -3.59
N THR A 128 13.03 -3.57 -3.76
CA THR A 128 13.79 -4.53 -2.96
C THR A 128 14.03 -4.04 -1.53
N ASP A 129 14.34 -4.96 -0.61
CA ASP A 129 14.59 -4.59 0.79
C ASP A 129 15.83 -3.70 0.95
N ALA A 130 16.89 -3.97 0.19
CA ALA A 130 18.12 -3.18 0.23
C ALA A 130 17.90 -1.75 -0.29
N TRP A 131 17.15 -1.61 -1.39
CA TRP A 131 16.83 -0.31 -1.95
C TRP A 131 15.92 0.51 -1.04
N ARG A 132 14.85 -0.10 -0.50
CA ARG A 132 13.96 0.57 0.47
C ARG A 132 14.68 1.05 1.72
N LEU A 133 15.63 0.26 2.24
CA LEU A 133 16.41 0.68 3.42
C LEU A 133 17.23 1.94 3.14
N LYS A 134 17.71 2.09 1.90
CA LYS A 134 18.51 3.25 1.49
C LYS A 134 17.66 4.49 1.19
N TRP A 135 16.56 4.32 0.46
CA TRP A 135 15.82 5.44 -0.15
C TRP A 135 14.41 5.66 0.39
N GLY A 136 13.82 4.64 1.04
CA GLY A 136 12.40 4.62 1.35
C GLY A 136 11.93 5.80 2.18
N ALA A 137 12.67 6.16 3.24
CA ALA A 137 12.29 7.30 4.09
C ALA A 137 12.28 8.63 3.32
N THR A 138 13.29 8.86 2.46
CA THR A 138 13.40 10.06 1.63
C THR A 138 12.28 10.14 0.61
N LEU A 139 11.97 9.03 -0.07
CA LEU A 139 10.92 9.00 -1.08
C LEU A 139 9.52 9.19 -0.49
N LEU A 140 9.24 8.58 0.67
CA LEU A 140 7.99 8.80 1.40
C LEU A 140 7.86 10.27 1.82
N GLN A 141 8.96 10.88 2.30
CA GLN A 141 8.95 12.28 2.71
C GLN A 141 8.70 13.21 1.51
N ARG A 142 9.35 12.94 0.37
CA ARG A 142 9.11 13.67 -0.88
C ARG A 142 7.63 13.59 -1.30
N ALA A 143 7.06 12.39 -1.31
CA ALA A 143 5.65 12.20 -1.68
C ALA A 143 4.71 13.00 -0.78
N ARG A 144 4.96 13.01 0.53
CA ARG A 144 4.20 13.83 1.49
C ARG A 144 4.34 15.33 1.22
N GLU A 145 5.54 15.80 0.89
CA GLU A 145 5.78 17.21 0.53
C GLU A 145 5.06 17.62 -0.76
N GLU A 146 4.85 16.68 -1.68
CA GLU A 146 4.03 16.86 -2.89
C GLU A 146 2.51 16.70 -2.61
N GLY A 147 2.11 16.45 -1.36
CA GLY A 147 0.71 16.34 -0.93
C GLY A 147 0.06 14.98 -1.22
N LEU A 148 0.87 13.97 -1.53
CA LEU A 148 0.41 12.61 -1.83
C LEU A 148 0.19 11.79 -0.56
N GLY A 149 -0.78 10.87 -0.61
CA GLY A 149 -0.84 9.80 0.37
C GLY A 149 0.34 8.83 0.21
N THR A 150 0.70 8.11 1.26
CA THR A 150 1.78 7.11 1.17
C THR A 150 1.37 5.73 1.65
N HIS A 151 1.94 4.73 1.00
CA HIS A 151 1.72 3.33 1.32
C HIS A 151 3.03 2.55 1.31
N VAL A 152 3.19 1.54 2.18
CA VAL A 152 4.39 0.68 2.18
C VAL A 152 4.01 -0.78 2.15
N GLY A 153 4.48 -1.50 1.13
CA GLY A 153 4.16 -2.91 0.98
C GLY A 153 5.07 -3.86 1.76
N ARG A 154 4.66 -5.13 1.85
CA ARG A 154 5.44 -6.24 2.45
C ARG A 154 5.83 -6.00 3.91
N VAL A 155 4.96 -5.39 4.71
CA VAL A 155 5.17 -5.10 6.14
C VAL A 155 4.67 -6.27 7.00
N ASN A 156 5.51 -7.31 7.10
CA ASN A 156 5.16 -8.59 7.74
C ASN A 156 5.75 -8.78 9.15
N SER A 157 6.16 -7.72 9.83
CA SER A 157 6.72 -7.80 11.18
C SER A 157 6.53 -6.52 11.99
N ASP A 158 6.52 -6.68 13.31
CA ASP A 158 6.50 -5.58 14.27
C ASP A 158 7.70 -4.62 14.08
N VAL A 159 8.87 -5.19 13.81
CA VAL A 159 10.10 -4.41 13.57
C VAL A 159 9.93 -3.48 12.36
N ARG A 160 9.29 -3.95 11.28
CA ARG A 160 9.01 -3.10 10.12
C ARG A 160 7.95 -2.04 10.44
N MET A 161 6.88 -2.41 11.13
CA MET A 161 5.86 -1.45 11.60
C MET A 161 6.47 -0.34 12.44
N SER A 162 7.29 -0.70 13.43
CA SER A 162 7.95 0.23 14.34
C SER A 162 8.93 1.16 13.60
N ALA A 163 9.67 0.66 12.61
CA ALA A 163 10.57 1.48 11.81
C ALA A 163 9.83 2.55 10.99
N LEU A 164 8.61 2.24 10.52
CA LEU A 164 7.79 3.17 9.72
C LEU A 164 7.10 4.25 10.57
N ARG A 165 7.08 4.13 11.89
CA ARG A 165 6.49 5.14 12.79
C ARG A 165 7.11 6.53 12.62
N PHE A 166 8.40 6.58 12.27
CA PHE A 166 9.15 7.81 12.11
C PHE A 166 9.34 8.21 10.64
N THR A 167 8.61 7.56 9.73
CA THR A 167 8.64 7.90 8.30
C THR A 167 7.32 8.52 7.89
N ALA A 168 7.25 8.95 6.63
CA ALA A 168 6.06 9.52 6.09
C ALA A 168 4.98 8.52 5.67
N ALA A 169 4.93 7.31 6.26
CA ALA A 169 4.00 6.24 5.91
C ALA A 169 2.59 6.41 6.53
N ASP A 170 1.56 6.53 5.68
CA ASP A 170 0.16 6.67 6.13
C ASP A 170 -0.55 5.31 6.22
N SER A 171 -0.14 4.36 5.38
CA SER A 171 -0.69 3.00 5.38
C SER A 171 0.34 1.95 4.97
N VAL A 172 0.04 0.68 5.26
CA VAL A 172 0.89 -0.46 4.91
C VAL A 172 0.05 -1.66 4.50
N ASP A 173 0.65 -2.63 3.83
CA ASP A 173 0.08 -3.95 3.61
C ASP A 173 1.09 -5.07 3.88
N GLY A 174 0.57 -6.28 4.05
CA GLY A 174 1.40 -7.46 4.12
C GLY A 174 0.61 -8.76 4.08
N THR A 175 1.36 -9.85 3.93
CA THR A 175 0.87 -11.23 3.91
C THR A 175 0.91 -11.89 5.29
N TYR A 176 1.01 -11.12 6.38
CA TYR A 176 1.23 -11.66 7.72
C TYR A 176 0.16 -12.68 8.17
N LEU A 177 -1.09 -12.48 7.76
CA LEU A 177 -2.18 -13.42 8.04
C LEU A 177 -1.92 -14.83 7.48
N SER A 178 -1.24 -14.94 6.34
CA SER A 178 -0.89 -16.23 5.73
C SER A 178 0.12 -17.02 6.56
N PHE A 179 0.93 -16.36 7.38
CA PHE A 179 1.91 -17.02 8.26
C PHE A 179 1.30 -17.48 9.59
N LEU A 180 0.38 -16.70 10.17
CA LEU A 180 -0.11 -16.93 11.55
C LEU A 180 -1.56 -17.45 11.64
N GLY A 181 -2.33 -17.27 10.57
CA GLY A 181 -3.77 -17.47 10.53
C GLY A 181 -4.54 -16.19 10.87
N VAL A 182 -5.79 -16.11 10.40
CA VAL A 182 -6.62 -14.89 10.45
C VAL A 182 -6.82 -14.35 11.86
N GLU A 183 -7.39 -15.13 12.78
CA GLU A 183 -7.74 -14.64 14.12
C GLU A 183 -6.50 -14.12 14.89
N ARG A 184 -5.45 -14.95 14.99
CA ARG A 184 -4.22 -14.57 15.71
C ARG A 184 -3.46 -13.46 14.99
N GLY A 185 -3.48 -13.46 13.66
CA GLY A 185 -2.88 -12.43 12.82
C GLY A 185 -3.52 -11.07 13.04
N LEU A 186 -4.85 -10.99 12.99
CA LEU A 186 -5.60 -9.75 13.21
C LEU A 186 -5.34 -9.16 14.60
N LYS A 187 -5.37 -10.00 15.65
CA LYS A 187 -5.02 -9.58 17.02
C LYS A 187 -3.58 -9.06 17.12
N THR A 188 -2.66 -9.63 16.36
CA THR A 188 -1.24 -9.24 16.40
C THR A 188 -1.00 -7.95 15.62
N ILE A 189 -1.58 -7.82 14.43
CA ILE A 189 -1.55 -6.58 13.63
C ILE A 189 -2.20 -5.43 14.41
N GLY A 190 -3.31 -5.69 15.12
CA GLY A 190 -3.93 -4.69 16.01
C GLY A 190 -2.95 -4.12 17.02
N ARG A 191 -2.17 -4.97 17.71
CA ARG A 191 -1.14 -4.51 18.66
C ARG A 191 -0.02 -3.70 18.00
N TRP A 192 0.35 -4.03 16.75
CA TRP A 192 1.31 -3.24 16.00
C TRP A 192 0.76 -1.86 15.65
N LEU A 193 -0.52 -1.78 15.27
CA LEU A 193 -1.20 -0.52 15.00
C LEU A 193 -1.31 0.34 16.27
N ASP A 194 -1.68 -0.25 17.40
CA ASP A 194 -1.72 0.46 18.69
C ASP A 194 -0.34 1.07 19.02
N SER A 195 0.73 0.27 18.84
CA SER A 195 2.10 0.71 19.10
C SER A 195 2.57 1.80 18.13
N ALA A 196 2.25 1.64 16.83
CA ALA A 196 2.65 2.58 15.79
C ALA A 196 1.91 3.94 15.91
N ASN A 197 0.65 3.90 16.36
CA ASN A 197 -0.19 5.09 16.50
C ASN A 197 -0.16 5.70 17.91
N ALA A 198 0.53 5.06 18.87
CA ALA A 198 0.69 5.61 20.22
C ALA A 198 1.40 6.98 20.15
N PRO A 199 1.06 7.94 21.03
CA PRO A 199 1.78 9.20 21.13
C PRO A 199 3.28 8.99 21.32
N SER A 200 4.08 9.80 20.63
CA SER A 200 5.54 9.78 20.71
C SER A 200 6.06 11.09 21.28
N LEU A 201 7.29 11.07 21.79
CA LEU A 201 8.03 12.32 22.02
C LEU A 201 8.43 12.99 20.69
N PHE A 202 8.58 12.19 19.63
CA PHE A 202 8.97 12.63 18.30
C PHE A 202 8.03 12.04 17.25
N GLU A 203 7.54 12.89 16.36
CA GLU A 203 6.73 12.54 15.20
C GLU A 203 7.60 12.49 13.93
N ALA A 204 7.08 11.90 12.85
CA ALA A 204 7.79 11.84 11.57
C ALA A 204 8.24 13.24 11.08
N ALA A 205 7.47 14.28 11.36
CA ALA A 205 7.80 15.66 11.01
C ALA A 205 9.02 16.23 11.76
N ASP A 206 9.40 15.64 12.89
CA ASP A 206 10.58 16.05 13.68
C ASP A 206 11.89 15.55 13.07
N PHE A 207 11.81 14.59 12.14
CA PHE A 207 12.98 14.02 11.46
C PHE A 207 13.01 14.48 10.01
N LYS A 208 14.13 15.08 9.59
CA LYS A 208 14.42 15.27 8.16
C LYS A 208 15.36 14.16 7.70
N PRO A 209 15.03 13.42 6.63
CA PRO A 209 15.98 12.51 6.02
C PRO A 209 17.26 13.28 5.67
N VAL A 210 18.42 12.74 6.01
CA VAL A 210 19.70 13.31 5.56
C VAL A 210 19.78 13.05 4.06
N LEU A 211 19.42 14.05 3.26
CA LEU A 211 19.73 14.09 1.84
C LEU A 211 21.25 14.24 1.71
N THR A 212 21.98 13.13 1.76
CA THR A 212 23.36 13.13 1.28
C THR A 212 23.30 13.31 -0.23
N ALA A 213 23.48 14.55 -0.67
CA ALA A 213 23.88 14.84 -2.04
C ALA A 213 25.18 14.06 -2.31
N LEU A 214 25.09 13.06 -3.18
CA LEU A 214 26.24 12.42 -3.81
C LEU A 214 26.33 12.92 -5.25
#